data_AF-A0A2S2NC46-F1
#
_entry.id   AF-A0A2S2NC46-F1
#
_cell.length_a   1.000
_cell.length_b   1.000
_cell.length_c   1.000
_cell.angle_alpha   90.00
_cell.angle_beta   90.00
_cell.angle_gamma   90.00
#
_symmetry.space_group_name_H-M   'P 1'
#
loop_
_entity.id
_entity.type
_entity.pdbx_description
1 polymer ?
#
loop_
_entity_poly.entity_id
_entity_poly.type
_entity_poly.pdbx_seq_one_letter_code
_entity_poly.pdbx_strand_id
1 'polypeptide(L)'
;QQTTSAAANQQTTSAAANQQTTSAAANQQTTSAAANQQTTSAAANQQTTSAGANQQTTGFGSNQQTTGFGSNQQTTSAGANQQTTSAGANQQTTSAGANQQT
;
A
#
# COMPACT_ATOMS: atom_id res chain seq x y z
N GLN A 1 -12.82 -9.11 -2.86
CA GLN A 1 -12.16 -9.82 -3.98
C GLN A 1 -10.72 -10.10 -3.64
N GLN A 2 -10.12 -11.12 -4.24
CA GLN A 2 -8.71 -11.47 -4.03
C GLN A 2 -7.93 -11.40 -5.34
N THR A 3 -6.78 -10.73 -5.31
CA THR A 3 -5.86 -10.63 -6.44
C THR A 3 -4.49 -11.09 -6.00
N THR A 4 -3.92 -12.06 -6.73
CA THR A 4 -2.53 -12.48 -6.56
C THR A 4 -1.81 -12.39 -7.90
N SER A 5 -0.65 -11.76 -7.92
CA SER A 5 0.07 -11.58 -9.18
C SER A 5 1.58 -11.44 -9.03
N ALA A 6 2.33 -11.90 -10.04
CA ALA A 6 3.76 -11.72 -10.14
C ALA A 6 4.15 -11.40 -11.60
N ALA A 7 4.63 -10.18 -11.85
CA ALA A 7 5.19 -9.79 -13.15
C ALA A 7 6.12 -8.59 -12.98
N ALA A 8 6.80 -8.15 -14.04
CA ALA A 8 7.75 -7.03 -13.91
C ALA A 8 7.07 -5.68 -13.60
N ASN A 9 5.89 -5.44 -14.16
CA ASN A 9 5.13 -4.19 -13.99
C ASN A 9 3.66 -4.54 -13.76
N GLN A 10 3.14 -4.33 -12.55
CA GLN A 10 1.72 -4.54 -12.30
C GLN A 10 1.01 -3.24 -11.96
N GLN A 11 -0.18 -3.12 -12.52
CA GLN A 11 -1.15 -2.11 -12.17
C GLN A 11 -2.42 -2.81 -11.69
N THR A 12 -2.88 -2.47 -10.50
CA THR A 12 -4.15 -2.96 -9.93
C THR A 12 -5.05 -1.78 -9.63
N THR A 13 -6.25 -1.79 -10.20
CA THR A 13 -7.32 -0.84 -9.85
C THR A 13 -8.53 -1.63 -9.36
N SER A 14 -9.08 -1.27 -8.20
CA SER A 14 -10.28 -1.94 -7.69
C SER A 14 -11.21 -1.03 -6.89
N ALA A 15 -12.49 -1.35 -6.91
CA ALA A 15 -13.53 -0.64 -6.15
C ALA A 15 -14.59 -1.64 -5.71
N ALA A 16 -14.30 -2.39 -4.64
CA ALA A 16 -15.19 -3.42 -4.10
C ALA A 16 -14.99 -3.55 -2.59
N ALA A 17 -16.00 -3.99 -1.84
CA ALA A 17 -15.80 -4.28 -0.42
C ALA A 17 -14.88 -5.50 -0.22
N ASN A 18 -14.11 -5.50 0.87
CA ASN A 18 -13.27 -6.63 1.32
C ASN A 18 -12.26 -7.08 0.26
N GLN A 19 -11.26 -6.24 0.01
CA GLN A 19 -10.21 -6.50 -0.98
C GLN A 19 -8.94 -7.02 -0.32
N GLN A 20 -8.35 -8.02 -0.96
CA GLN A 20 -7.05 -8.54 -0.61
C GLN A 20 -6.17 -8.60 -1.87
N THR A 21 -5.05 -7.90 -1.84
CA THR A 21 -4.08 -7.87 -2.93
C THR A 21 -2.74 -8.38 -2.42
N THR A 22 -2.16 -9.35 -3.12
CA THR A 22 -0.79 -9.83 -2.88
C THR A 22 -0.01 -9.81 -4.18
N SER A 23 1.07 -9.03 -4.24
CA SER A 23 1.81 -8.89 -5.49
C SER A 23 3.33 -8.80 -5.30
N ALA A 24 4.07 -9.30 -6.28
CA ALA A 24 5.51 -9.16 -6.37
C ALA A 24 5.94 -8.68 -7.77
N ALA A 25 6.72 -7.60 -7.86
CA ALA A 25 7.17 -7.06 -9.14
C ALA A 25 8.42 -6.18 -9.02
N ALA A 26 8.92 -5.68 -10.15
CA ALA A 26 9.89 -4.58 -10.12
C ALA A 26 9.17 -3.24 -9.85
N ASN A 27 8.06 -2.99 -10.56
CA ASN A 27 7.25 -1.78 -10.41
C ASN A 27 5.79 -2.13 -10.12
N GLN A 28 5.22 -1.54 -9.08
CA GLN A 28 3.83 -1.76 -8.66
C GLN A 28 3.09 -0.44 -8.53
N GLN A 29 1.89 -0.39 -9.11
CA GLN A 29 0.91 0.66 -8.86
C GLN A 29 -0.41 0.03 -8.41
N THR A 30 -0.87 0.40 -7.22
CA THR A 30 -2.16 -0.05 -6.69
C THR A 30 -3.02 1.15 -6.37
N THR A 31 -4.21 1.19 -6.96
CA THR A 31 -5.26 2.17 -6.64
C THR A 31 -6.49 1.43 -6.18
N SER A 32 -7.02 1.75 -5.01
CA SER A 32 -8.23 1.06 -4.53
C SER A 32 -9.14 1.93 -3.68
N ALA A 33 -10.44 1.67 -3.77
CA ALA A 33 -11.47 2.30 -2.96
C ALA A 33 -12.38 1.24 -2.32
N ALA A 34 -12.28 1.02 -1.01
CA ALA A 34 -12.99 -0.07 -0.33
C ALA A 34 -13.04 0.09 1.20
N ALA A 35 -14.07 -0.50 1.82
CA ALA A 35 -14.32 -0.42 3.26
C ALA A 35 -13.46 -1.36 4.13
N ASN A 36 -12.79 -2.33 3.51
CA ASN A 36 -11.79 -3.20 4.16
C ASN A 36 -10.78 -3.59 3.09
N GLN A 37 -9.51 -3.28 3.33
CA GLN A 37 -8.43 -3.40 2.36
C GLN A 37 -7.20 -4.01 3.02
N GLN A 38 -6.65 -5.05 2.40
CA GLN A 38 -5.34 -5.58 2.75
C GLN A 38 -4.48 -5.65 1.50
N THR A 39 -3.38 -4.91 1.50
CA THR A 39 -2.39 -4.92 0.42
C THR A 39 -1.07 -5.40 0.98
N THR A 40 -0.52 -6.47 0.43
CA THR A 40 0.84 -6.93 0.70
C THR A 40 1.61 -6.94 -0.60
N SER A 41 2.70 -6.19 -0.66
CA SER A 41 3.46 -6.08 -1.90
C SER A 41 4.96 -6.03 -1.68
N ALA A 42 5.71 -6.69 -2.56
CA ALA A 42 7.17 -6.60 -2.64
C ALA A 42 7.59 -6.06 -4.00
N ALA A 43 8.19 -4.86 -4.04
CA ALA A 43 8.67 -4.28 -5.29
C ALA A 43 9.74 -3.21 -5.12
N ALA A 44 10.57 -3.04 -6.14
CA ALA A 44 11.67 -2.07 -6.17
C ALA A 44 11.20 -0.62 -6.33
N ASN A 45 10.00 -0.41 -6.88
CA ASN A 45 9.28 0.85 -6.84
C ASN A 45 7.79 0.55 -6.60
N GLN A 46 7.20 1.18 -5.59
CA GLN A 46 5.79 0.98 -5.26
C GLN A 46 5.04 2.28 -5.07
N GLN A 47 3.86 2.38 -5.67
CA GLN A 47 2.90 3.43 -5.41
C GLN A 47 1.57 2.81 -5.02
N THR A 48 1.10 3.13 -3.81
CA THR A 48 -0.19 2.68 -3.30
C THR A 48 -1.04 3.89 -2.99
N THR A 49 -2.18 4.02 -3.64
CA THR A 49 -3.23 4.98 -3.30
C THR A 49 -4.46 4.21 -2.85
N SER A 50 -4.91 4.45 -1.62
CA SER A 50 -6.08 3.75 -1.10
C SER A 50 -7.04 4.68 -0.37
N ALA A 51 -8.33 4.47 -0.57
CA ALA A 51 -9.39 5.24 0.06
C ALA A 51 -10.45 4.32 0.70
N GLY A 52 -10.90 4.66 1.90
CA GLY A 52 -11.97 3.96 2.60
C GLY A 52 -11.67 3.68 4.07
N ALA A 53 -12.27 2.64 4.62
CA ALA A 53 -12.11 2.25 6.02
C ALA A 53 -11.22 1.01 6.13
N ASN A 54 -10.62 0.81 7.32
CA ASN A 54 -9.91 -0.41 7.72
C ASN A 54 -8.90 -0.86 6.65
N GLN A 55 -7.85 -0.08 6.49
CA GLN A 55 -6.85 -0.27 5.45
C GLN A 55 -5.55 -0.75 6.08
N GLN A 56 -5.03 -1.88 5.60
CA GLN A 56 -3.72 -2.40 5.99
C GLN A 56 -2.84 -2.51 4.76
N THR A 57 -1.74 -1.77 4.75
CA THR A 57 -0.73 -1.79 3.68
C THR A 57 0.57 -2.29 4.26
N THR A 58 1.11 -3.37 3.68
CA THR A 58 2.44 -3.88 3.98
C THR A 58 3.30 -3.85 2.71
N GLY A 59 4.39 -3.10 2.74
CA GLY A 59 5.27 -2.89 1.59
C GLY A 59 6.73 -3.22 1.88
N PHE A 60 7.36 -3.97 0.97
CA PHE A 60 8.80 -4.25 1.01
C PHE A 60 9.48 -3.79 -0.28
N GLY A 61 10.70 -3.26 -0.16
CA GLY A 61 11.57 -2.90 -1.27
C GLY A 61 11.95 -1.43 -1.30
N SER A 62 12.49 -0.96 -2.42
CA SER A 62 12.96 0.43 -2.56
C SER A 62 11.84 1.34 -3.03
N ASN A 63 11.97 2.65 -2.78
CA ASN A 63 11.12 3.72 -3.31
C ASN A 63 9.61 3.43 -3.18
N GLN A 64 9.08 3.57 -1.97
CA GLN A 64 7.66 3.33 -1.73
C GLN A 64 6.95 4.62 -1.40
N GLN A 65 5.86 4.88 -2.12
CA GLN A 65 4.94 5.98 -1.84
C GLN A 65 3.57 5.40 -1.49
N THR A 66 3.09 5.72 -0.29
CA THR A 66 1.77 5.28 0.18
C THR A 66 0.92 6.51 0.52
N THR A 67 -0.21 6.64 -0.16
CA THR A 67 -1.20 7.69 0.09
C THR A 67 -2.51 7.05 0.52
N GLY A 68 -3.01 7.46 1.69
CA GLY A 68 -4.18 6.85 2.29
C GLY A 68 -5.21 7.87 2.79
N PHE A 69 -6.49 7.67 2.44
CA PHE A 69 -7.60 8.51 2.89
C PHE A 69 -8.67 7.67 3.60
N GLY A 70 -9.16 8.16 4.75
CA GLY A 70 -10.25 7.56 5.50
C GLY A 70 -9.84 7.11 6.91
N SER A 71 -10.48 6.08 7.46
CA SER A 71 -10.35 5.72 8.88
C SER A 71 -9.68 4.36 9.11
N ASN A 72 -8.99 4.21 10.23
CA ASN A 72 -8.32 2.97 10.66
C ASN A 72 -7.31 2.48 9.62
N GLN A 73 -6.27 3.26 9.40
CA GLN A 73 -5.23 2.92 8.43
C GLN A 73 -3.94 2.51 9.15
N GLN A 74 -3.39 1.38 8.71
CA GLN A 74 -2.17 0.81 9.23
C GLN A 74 -1.21 0.58 8.06
N THR A 75 -0.08 1.29 8.07
CA THR A 75 0.96 1.16 7.04
C THR A 75 2.21 0.60 7.71
N THR A 76 2.67 -0.54 7.23
CA THR A 76 3.97 -1.12 7.60
C THR A 76 4.84 -1.15 6.36
N SER A 77 6.06 -0.62 6.45
CA SER A 77 6.95 -0.62 5.31
C SER A 77 8.41 -0.82 5.68
N ALA A 78 9.15 -1.53 4.83
CA ALA A 78 10.58 -1.76 5.01
C ALA A 78 11.36 -1.59 3.71
N GLY A 79 12.48 -0.87 3.79
CA GLY A 79 13.38 -0.59 2.67
C GLY A 79 13.88 0.85 2.66
N ALA A 80 14.26 1.37 1.49
CA ALA A 80 14.83 2.71 1.34
C ALA A 80 13.88 3.65 0.58
N ASN A 81 13.90 4.94 0.93
CA ASN A 81 13.12 6.02 0.29
C ASN A 81 11.61 5.80 0.43
N GLN A 82 11.12 5.92 1.65
CA GLN A 82 9.72 5.70 1.99
C GLN A 82 9.02 7.03 2.20
N GLN A 83 7.90 7.25 1.53
CA GLN A 83 7.03 8.39 1.76
C GLN A 83 5.62 7.89 2.04
N THR A 84 5.11 8.19 3.23
CA THR A 84 3.71 7.95 3.59
C THR A 84 2.98 9.28 3.69
N THR A 85 1.74 9.33 3.24
CA THR A 85 0.84 10.46 3.41
C THR A 85 -0.53 9.91 3.76
N SER A 86 -1.15 10.47 4.78
CA SER A 86 -2.32 9.88 5.40
C SER A 86 -3.26 10.96 5.91
N ALA A 87 -4.55 10.83 5.59
CA ALA A 87 -5.60 11.73 6.09
C ALA A 87 -6.80 10.96 6.62
N GLY A 88 -7.31 11.38 7.77
CA GLY A 88 -8.45 10.81 8.47
C GLY A 88 -8.11 10.36 9.90
N ALA A 89 -8.90 9.45 10.47
CA ALA A 89 -8.81 9.06 11.89
C ALA A 89 -8.11 7.70 12.08
N ASN A 90 -7.41 7.53 13.20
CA ASN A 90 -6.74 6.28 13.60
C ASN A 90 -5.71 5.80 12.57
N GLN A 91 -4.64 6.59 12.44
CA GLN A 91 -3.54 6.33 11.51
C GLN A 91 -2.33 5.80 12.27
N GLN A 92 -1.76 4.70 11.79
CA GLN A 92 -0.52 4.14 12.32
C GLN A 92 0.44 3.84 11.18
N THR A 93 1.64 4.39 11.27
CA THR A 93 2.72 4.13 10.30
C THR A 93 3.91 3.56 11.04
N THR A 94 4.40 2.41 10.58
CA THR A 94 5.65 1.80 11.01
C THR A 94 6.55 1.65 9.79
N SER A 95 7.75 2.24 9.86
CA SER A 95 8.68 2.24 8.73
C SER A 95 10.09 1.89 9.21
N ALA A 96 10.76 0.98 8.51
CA ALA A 96 12.13 0.57 8.79
C ALA A 96 13.04 0.76 7.56
N GLY A 97 14.25 1.27 7.78
CA GLY A 97 15.24 1.54 6.74
C GLY A 97 15.59 3.02 6.59
N ALA A 98 16.17 3.41 5.45
CA ALA A 98 16.76 4.73 5.24
C ALA A 98 15.85 5.67 4.43
N ASN A 99 15.90 6.97 4.71
CA ASN A 99 15.12 8.03 4.03
C ASN A 99 13.60 7.84 4.16
N GLN A 100 13.11 7.98 5.39
CA GLN A 100 11.69 7.83 5.71
C GLN A 100 11.03 9.20 5.92
N GLN A 101 9.90 9.43 5.27
CA GLN A 101 9.03 10.58 5.45
C GLN A 101 7.59 10.09 5.69
N THR A 102 6.91 10.70 6.64
CA THR A 102 5.52 10.41 7.01
C THR A 102 4.72 11.70 7.09
#